data_AF-A0A8J8KIU1-F1
#
_entry.id   AF-A0A8J8KIU1-F1
#
_cell.length_a   1.000
_cell.length_b   1.000
_cell.length_c   1.000
_cell.angle_alpha   90.00
_cell.angle_beta   90.00
_cell.angle_gamma   90.00
#
_symmetry.space_group_name_H-M   'P 1'
#
loop_
_entity.id
_entity.type
_entity.pdbx_description
1 polymer ?
#
loop_
_entity_poly.entity_id
_entity_poly.type
_entity_poly.pdbx_seq_one_letter_code
_entity_poly.pdbx_strand_id
1 'polypeptide(L)'
;VTSLSVDLHKFGYAPKGASVLLFSDPELRLRAYFACAEWPGYTVINSTIQSSKGAGPLAGAWATLQALGTSGYQALGAAALEATRAVVRGISEIPGLRVLGTPDATLVAFTVDDDPGLDVFTIADEARARGFFLQPQLSYAGMPASLHLTLTGVSASGVDALLSTLSVAVEAARAVGPVPTAGLAEMIGGLDFATLDDATFASLLPAVGVSFAAGTPRMAAVNAVLDGLPPASREALLTRFLSALYSPALT
;
A
#
# COMPACT_ATOMS: atom_id res chain seq x y z
N VAL A 1 4.94 26.69 -7.52
CA VAL A 1 3.94 25.81 -6.85
C VAL A 1 2.65 26.59 -6.71
N THR A 2 1.57 26.17 -7.35
CA THR A 2 0.26 26.88 -7.31
C THR A 2 -0.69 26.34 -6.24
N SER A 3 -0.55 25.05 -5.91
CA SER A 3 -1.25 24.38 -4.81
C SER A 3 -0.38 23.30 -4.16
N LEU A 4 -0.71 22.92 -2.93
CA LEU A 4 -0.05 21.85 -2.17
C LEU A 4 -1.09 21.06 -1.38
N SER A 5 -1.12 19.74 -1.55
CA SER A 5 -1.88 18.83 -0.70
C SER A 5 -1.01 18.28 0.43
N VAL A 6 -1.51 18.30 1.67
CA VAL A 6 -0.78 17.82 2.85
C VAL A 6 -1.68 16.91 3.69
N ASP A 7 -1.35 15.62 3.72
CA ASP A 7 -2.09 14.62 4.50
C ASP A 7 -1.69 14.65 5.98
N LEU A 8 -2.49 15.35 6.78
CA LEU A 8 -2.29 15.43 8.23
C LEU A 8 -2.39 14.06 8.91
N HIS A 9 -3.19 13.15 8.37
CA HIS A 9 -3.34 11.80 8.92
C HIS A 9 -2.21 10.81 8.55
N LYS A 10 -1.16 11.30 7.89
CA LYS A 10 0.08 10.57 7.57
C LYS A 10 1.20 11.08 8.49
N PHE A 11 2.16 11.84 7.97
CA PHE A 11 3.26 12.43 8.74
C PHE A 11 2.86 13.64 9.60
N GLY A 12 1.60 14.07 9.52
CA GLY A 12 1.01 14.95 10.55
C GLY A 12 0.57 14.21 11.81
N TYR A 13 0.65 12.87 11.84
CA TYR A 13 0.30 12.00 12.97
C TYR A 13 -1.13 12.19 13.51
N ALA A 14 -2.01 12.81 12.72
CA ALA A 14 -3.41 13.01 13.07
C ALA A 14 -4.23 11.72 12.88
N PRO A 15 -5.41 11.62 13.52
CA PRO A 15 -6.38 10.57 13.21
C PRO A 15 -6.74 10.53 11.71
N LYS A 16 -7.09 9.33 11.21
CA LYS A 16 -7.51 9.13 9.80
C LYS A 16 -8.70 10.03 9.43
N GLY A 17 -8.66 10.57 8.23
CA GLY A 17 -9.73 11.43 7.69
C GLY A 17 -9.44 12.94 7.71
N ALA A 18 -8.19 13.35 7.97
CA ALA A 18 -7.79 14.76 7.90
C ALA A 18 -6.65 15.01 6.88
N SER A 19 -6.83 16.01 6.02
CA SER A 19 -5.86 16.52 5.03
C SER A 19 -6.17 17.99 4.75
N VAL A 20 -5.23 18.73 4.15
CA VAL A 20 -5.43 20.10 3.69
C VAL A 20 -4.99 20.26 2.24
N LEU A 21 -5.73 21.06 1.48
CA LEU A 21 -5.34 21.55 0.17
C LEU A 21 -5.11 23.06 0.27
N LEU A 22 -3.86 23.47 0.08
CA LEU A 22 -3.43 24.86 0.12
C LEU A 22 -3.36 25.38 -1.30
N PHE A 23 -3.80 26.63 -1.50
CA PHE A 23 -3.71 27.33 -2.77
C PHE A 23 -2.86 28.58 -2.56
N SER A 24 -1.99 28.87 -3.52
CA SER A 24 -1.17 30.08 -3.54
C SER A 24 -2.00 31.35 -3.82
N ASP A 25 -3.17 31.19 -4.47
CA ASP A 25 -4.03 32.27 -4.93
C ASP A 25 -5.50 32.01 -4.53
N PRO A 26 -6.19 32.96 -3.89
CA PRO A 26 -7.62 32.85 -3.60
C PRO A 26 -8.50 32.63 -4.85
N GLU A 27 -8.12 33.12 -6.04
CA GLU A 27 -8.85 32.89 -7.29
C GLU A 27 -8.81 31.42 -7.71
N LEU A 28 -7.71 30.71 -7.42
CA LEU A 28 -7.64 29.26 -7.60
C LEU A 28 -8.52 28.52 -6.58
N ARG A 29 -8.50 28.96 -5.31
CA ARG A 29 -9.31 28.37 -4.25
C ARG A 29 -10.80 28.53 -4.51
N LEU A 30 -11.23 29.67 -5.06
CA LEU A 30 -12.63 29.95 -5.36
C LEU A 30 -13.23 28.90 -6.30
N ARG A 31 -12.45 28.40 -7.27
CA ARG A 31 -12.86 27.35 -8.22
C ARG A 31 -13.10 25.98 -7.59
N ALA A 32 -12.63 25.76 -6.36
CA ALA A 32 -12.85 24.52 -5.62
C ALA A 32 -14.16 24.51 -4.82
N TYR A 33 -14.83 25.66 -4.69
CA TYR A 33 -16.09 25.76 -3.96
C TYR A 33 -17.27 25.36 -4.85
N PHE A 34 -18.29 24.79 -4.22
CA PHE A 34 -19.56 24.49 -4.84
C PHE A 34 -20.65 25.38 -4.24
N ALA A 35 -21.52 25.91 -5.10
CA ALA A 35 -22.74 26.61 -4.70
C ALA A 35 -23.89 26.19 -5.61
N CYS A 36 -25.05 25.88 -5.04
CA CYS A 36 -26.28 25.63 -5.79
C CYS A 36 -27.47 26.32 -5.10
N ALA A 37 -28.19 27.13 -5.89
CA ALA A 37 -29.43 27.78 -5.48
C ALA A 37 -30.63 27.35 -6.38
N GLU A 38 -30.39 26.49 -7.37
CA GLU A 38 -31.41 25.98 -8.31
C GLU A 38 -32.08 24.71 -7.76
N TRP A 39 -32.50 24.75 -6.50
CA TRP A 39 -33.22 23.66 -5.83
C TRP A 39 -34.23 24.26 -4.85
N PRO A 40 -35.50 23.78 -4.78
CA PRO A 40 -36.49 24.21 -3.79
C PRO A 40 -36.13 24.07 -2.30
N GLY A 41 -34.94 23.55 -1.96
CA GLY A 41 -34.43 23.52 -0.60
C GLY A 41 -33.87 24.89 -0.16
N TYR A 42 -32.74 24.86 0.55
CA TYR A 42 -31.94 26.05 0.89
C TYR A 42 -30.70 26.13 0.00
N THR A 43 -30.08 27.31 -0.08
CA THR A 43 -28.81 27.48 -0.81
C THR A 43 -27.73 26.58 -0.24
N VAL A 44 -27.22 25.65 -1.06
CA VAL A 44 -26.14 24.76 -0.67
C VAL A 44 -24.81 25.39 -1.02
N ILE A 45 -23.90 25.46 -0.05
CA ILE A 45 -22.51 25.87 -0.26
C ILE A 45 -21.57 24.86 0.38
N ASN A 46 -20.56 24.41 -0.36
CA ASN A 46 -19.55 23.48 0.16
C ASN A 46 -18.14 23.97 -0.20
N SER A 47 -17.24 23.96 0.79
CA SER A 47 -15.81 24.24 0.59
C SER A 47 -15.00 22.99 0.24
N THR A 48 -15.61 21.81 0.31
CA THR A 48 -15.04 20.48 0.03
C THR A 48 -16.10 19.58 -0.63
N ILE A 49 -15.75 18.38 -1.08
CA ILE A 49 -16.73 17.44 -1.68
C ILE A 49 -17.88 17.09 -0.71
N GLN A 50 -17.56 16.83 0.56
CA GLN A 50 -18.57 16.51 1.57
C GLN A 50 -19.24 17.77 2.12
N SER A 51 -20.56 17.71 2.27
CA SER A 51 -21.34 18.64 3.09
C SER A 51 -21.23 18.25 4.57
N SER A 52 -22.05 17.30 5.03
CA SER A 52 -21.93 16.72 6.37
C SER A 52 -20.63 15.92 6.47
N LYS A 53 -19.80 16.25 7.47
CA LYS A 53 -18.52 15.58 7.72
C LYS A 53 -18.23 15.52 9.21
N GLY A 54 -17.48 14.51 9.62
CA GLY A 54 -17.11 14.32 11.03
C GLY A 54 -16.15 15.41 11.51
N ALA A 55 -16.46 16.05 12.64
CA ALA A 55 -15.57 17.03 13.26
C ALA A 55 -14.38 16.37 14.00
N GLY A 56 -14.51 15.10 14.39
CA GLY A 56 -13.51 14.35 15.16
C GLY A 56 -12.11 14.36 14.53
N PRO A 57 -11.93 13.93 13.26
CA PRO A 57 -10.63 13.97 12.61
C PRO A 57 -9.99 15.36 12.53
N LEU A 58 -10.79 16.42 12.33
CA LEU A 58 -10.29 17.80 12.30
C LEU A 58 -9.84 18.27 13.67
N ALA A 59 -10.63 18.01 14.72
CA ALA A 59 -10.26 18.32 16.10
C ALA A 59 -8.99 17.56 16.52
N GLY A 60 -8.88 16.28 16.14
CA GLY A 60 -7.71 15.46 16.37
C GLY A 60 -6.46 15.99 15.65
N ALA A 61 -6.60 16.43 14.40
CA ALA A 61 -5.49 17.04 13.65
C ALA A 61 -5.01 18.35 14.30
N TRP A 62 -5.93 19.20 14.74
CA TRP A 62 -5.58 20.41 15.47
C TRP A 62 -4.87 20.10 16.80
N ALA A 63 -5.42 19.16 17.58
CA ALA A 63 -4.81 18.74 18.85
C ALA A 63 -3.39 18.16 18.64
N THR A 64 -3.19 17.29 17.66
CA THR A 64 -1.86 16.74 17.34
C THR A 64 -0.88 17.82 16.89
N LEU A 65 -1.31 18.76 16.05
CA LEU A 65 -0.48 19.89 15.61
C LEU A 65 -0.01 20.73 16.80
N GLN A 66 -0.92 21.06 17.72
CA GLN A 66 -0.61 21.82 18.93
C GLN A 66 0.29 21.02 19.89
N ALA A 67 0.07 19.72 20.04
CA ALA A 67 0.82 18.87 20.95
C ALA A 67 2.26 18.60 20.48
N LEU A 68 2.47 18.35 19.18
CA LEU A 68 3.79 18.11 18.63
C LEU A 68 4.58 19.41 18.44
N GLY A 69 3.92 20.46 17.93
CA GLY A 69 4.58 21.70 17.57
C GLY A 69 5.74 21.50 16.58
N THR A 70 6.48 22.58 16.31
CA THR A 70 7.59 22.52 15.33
C THR A 70 8.70 21.55 15.75
N SER A 71 9.09 21.57 17.03
CA SER A 71 10.17 20.72 17.54
C SER A 71 9.82 19.23 17.51
N GLY A 72 8.57 18.87 17.83
CA GLY A 72 8.13 17.47 17.75
C GLY A 72 8.15 16.95 16.32
N TYR A 73 7.68 17.73 15.34
CA TYR A 73 7.77 17.33 13.93
C TYR A 73 9.21 17.23 13.43
N GLN A 74 10.10 18.14 13.85
CA GLN A 74 11.52 18.06 13.51
C GLN A 74 12.17 16.78 14.06
N ALA A 75 11.90 16.44 15.33
CA ALA A 75 12.41 15.23 15.95
C ALA A 75 11.88 13.96 15.25
N LEU A 76 10.58 13.90 14.97
CA LEU A 76 9.95 12.77 14.26
C LEU A 76 10.48 12.62 12.84
N GLY A 77 10.68 13.74 12.12
CA GLY A 77 11.26 13.74 10.78
C GLY A 77 12.71 13.24 10.78
N ALA A 78 13.53 13.72 11.72
CA ALA A 78 14.92 13.27 11.87
C ALA A 78 15.00 11.77 12.16
N ALA A 79 14.20 11.28 13.11
CA ALA A 79 14.13 9.86 13.46
C ALA A 79 13.65 8.99 12.28
N ALA A 80 12.68 9.46 11.49
CA ALA A 80 12.22 8.74 10.30
C ALA A 80 13.32 8.61 9.24
N LEU A 81 14.08 9.68 9.00
CA LEU A 81 15.20 9.68 8.05
C LEU A 81 16.37 8.80 8.54
N GLU A 82 16.66 8.81 9.83
CA GLU A 82 17.65 7.92 10.43
C GLU A 82 17.27 6.45 10.24
N ALA A 83 16.03 6.08 10.58
CA ALA A 83 15.51 4.73 10.37
C ALA A 83 15.55 4.32 8.89
N THR A 84 15.19 5.23 7.98
CA THR A 84 15.25 5.00 6.53
C THR A 84 16.68 4.66 6.10
N ARG A 85 17.67 5.46 6.50
CA ARG A 85 19.08 5.22 6.15
C ARG A 85 19.60 3.91 6.72
N ALA A 86 19.20 3.56 7.95
CA ALA A 86 19.56 2.28 8.56
C ALA A 86 18.98 1.10 7.78
N VAL A 87 17.70 1.17 7.41
CA VAL A 87 17.04 0.14 6.58
C VAL A 87 17.68 0.02 5.20
N VAL A 88 17.99 1.14 4.53
CA VAL A 88 18.68 1.13 3.22
C VAL A 88 20.03 0.44 3.31
N ARG A 89 20.84 0.76 4.34
CA ARG A 89 22.13 0.07 4.57
C ARG A 89 21.93 -1.42 4.83
N GLY A 90 21.05 -1.76 5.78
CA GLY A 90 20.81 -3.15 6.16
C GLY A 90 20.28 -4.02 5.02
N ILE A 91 19.38 -3.50 4.17
CA ILE A 91 18.91 -4.24 2.98
C ILE A 91 20.06 -4.47 2.01
N SER A 92 20.94 -3.48 1.82
CA SER A 92 22.10 -3.60 0.91
C SER A 92 23.14 -4.62 1.38
N GLU A 93 23.08 -5.05 2.64
CA GLU A 93 23.94 -6.07 3.23
C GLU A 93 23.33 -7.49 3.15
N ILE A 94 22.05 -7.62 2.76
CA ILE A 94 21.37 -8.92 2.64
C ILE A 94 21.55 -9.49 1.22
N PRO A 95 22.21 -10.66 1.06
CA PRO A 95 22.50 -11.23 -0.26
C PRO A 95 21.23 -11.52 -1.08
N GLY A 96 21.22 -11.01 -2.31
CA GLY A 96 20.11 -11.20 -3.26
C GLY A 96 19.03 -10.13 -3.18
N LEU A 97 19.17 -9.11 -2.32
CA LEU A 97 18.29 -7.94 -2.29
C LEU A 97 18.99 -6.69 -2.82
N ARG A 98 18.21 -5.83 -3.46
CA ARG A 98 18.66 -4.52 -3.93
C ARG A 98 17.61 -3.44 -3.73
N VAL A 99 18.02 -2.32 -3.13
CA VAL A 99 17.17 -1.12 -3.00
C VAL A 99 16.92 -0.50 -4.38
N LEU A 100 15.68 -0.09 -4.62
CA LEU A 100 15.28 0.59 -5.85
C LEU A 100 15.50 2.10 -5.71
N GLY A 101 16.41 2.63 -6.55
CA GLY A 101 16.76 4.05 -6.56
C GLY A 101 17.57 4.47 -5.33
N THR A 102 17.52 5.77 -5.01
CA THR A 102 18.18 6.36 -3.84
C THR A 102 17.14 7.14 -3.02
N PRO A 103 16.58 6.55 -1.95
CA PRO A 103 15.52 7.21 -1.19
C PRO A 103 15.99 8.48 -0.46
N ASP A 104 15.46 9.64 -0.84
CA ASP A 104 15.65 10.91 -0.11
C ASP A 104 14.66 11.12 1.04
N ALA A 105 13.62 10.27 1.08
CA ALA A 105 12.51 10.35 2.03
C ALA A 105 12.27 8.98 2.69
N THR A 106 11.11 8.80 3.29
CA THR A 106 10.84 7.71 4.22
C THR A 106 10.30 6.42 3.59
N LEU A 107 10.11 6.39 2.27
CA LEU A 107 9.68 5.19 1.57
C LEU A 107 10.90 4.48 0.99
N VAL A 108 11.10 3.22 1.39
CA VAL A 108 12.15 2.37 0.86
C VAL A 108 11.48 1.23 0.10
N ALA A 109 11.78 1.14 -1.19
CA ALA A 109 11.40 0.01 -2.02
C ALA A 109 12.65 -0.81 -2.35
N PHE A 110 12.54 -2.13 -2.37
CA PHE A 110 13.61 -3.04 -2.73
C PHE A 110 13.06 -4.23 -3.49
N THR A 111 13.91 -4.85 -4.29
CA THR A 111 13.60 -6.01 -5.11
C THR A 111 14.66 -7.08 -4.90
N VAL A 112 14.51 -8.21 -5.57
CA VAL A 112 15.56 -9.23 -5.66
C VAL A 112 16.49 -8.90 -6.83
N ASP A 113 17.77 -9.25 -6.70
CA ASP A 113 18.70 -9.24 -7.83
C ASP A 113 18.40 -10.38 -8.82
N ASP A 114 19.26 -10.62 -9.82
CA ASP A 114 19.14 -11.72 -10.79
C ASP A 114 19.42 -13.09 -10.14
N ASP A 115 18.70 -13.39 -9.06
CA ASP A 115 18.75 -14.62 -8.30
C ASP A 115 17.53 -15.49 -8.66
N PRO A 116 17.70 -16.55 -9.46
CA PRO A 116 16.57 -17.37 -9.92
C PRO A 116 15.90 -18.16 -8.79
N GLY A 117 16.51 -18.22 -7.59
CA GLY A 117 15.94 -18.89 -6.43
C GLY A 117 15.01 -18.02 -5.59
N LEU A 118 14.81 -16.76 -5.96
CA LEU A 118 14.06 -15.78 -5.16
C LEU A 118 12.99 -15.04 -5.95
N ASP A 119 11.89 -14.74 -5.26
CA ASP A 119 10.93 -13.73 -5.68
C ASP A 119 10.46 -12.93 -4.47
N VAL A 120 10.06 -11.68 -4.71
CA VAL A 120 9.65 -10.73 -3.66
C VAL A 120 8.37 -11.17 -2.94
N PHE A 121 7.47 -11.90 -3.60
CA PHE A 121 6.19 -12.29 -3.02
C PHE A 121 6.34 -13.43 -2.02
N THR A 122 7.22 -14.40 -2.29
CA THR A 122 7.58 -15.45 -1.33
C THR A 122 8.27 -14.85 -0.09
N ILE A 123 9.19 -13.88 -0.29
CA ILE A 123 9.82 -13.14 0.82
C ILE A 123 8.77 -12.42 1.67
N ALA A 124 7.76 -11.78 1.04
CA ALA A 124 6.70 -11.08 1.77
C ALA A 124 5.90 -12.01 2.68
N ASP A 125 5.55 -13.21 2.19
CA ASP A 125 4.85 -14.21 3.00
C ASP A 125 5.72 -14.72 4.16
N GLU A 126 7.01 -15.00 3.91
CA GLU A 126 7.93 -15.46 4.95
C GLU A 126 8.18 -14.41 6.03
N ALA A 127 8.27 -13.12 5.65
CA ALA A 127 8.34 -12.01 6.59
C ALA A 127 7.03 -11.88 7.38
N ARG A 128 5.88 -12.02 6.72
CA ARG A 128 4.55 -11.92 7.33
C ARG A 128 4.29 -13.03 8.34
N ALA A 129 4.73 -14.25 8.04
CA ALA A 129 4.69 -15.38 8.99
C ALA A 129 5.49 -15.12 10.27
N ARG A 130 6.48 -14.21 10.20
CA ARG A 130 7.33 -13.78 11.32
C ARG A 130 6.91 -12.43 11.92
N GLY A 131 5.71 -11.95 11.59
CA GLY A 131 5.11 -10.77 12.19
C GLY A 131 5.44 -9.44 11.50
N PHE A 132 6.17 -9.44 10.38
CA PHE A 132 6.48 -8.23 9.63
C PHE A 132 5.72 -8.18 8.30
N PHE A 133 4.94 -7.12 8.12
CA PHE A 133 4.27 -6.86 6.86
C PHE A 133 5.12 -5.96 5.96
N LEU A 134 5.55 -6.50 4.83
CA LEU A 134 6.24 -5.79 3.76
C LEU A 134 5.25 -5.64 2.61
N GLN A 135 4.98 -4.42 2.14
CA GLN A 135 3.92 -4.19 1.16
C GLN A 135 4.39 -4.61 -0.24
N PRO A 136 3.77 -5.61 -0.87
CA PRO A 136 4.10 -5.98 -2.25
C PRO A 136 3.68 -4.89 -3.23
N GLN A 137 4.50 -4.70 -4.24
CA GLN A 137 4.26 -3.89 -5.43
C GLN A 137 4.51 -4.75 -6.66
N LEU A 138 3.51 -4.79 -7.54
CA LEU A 138 3.61 -5.51 -8.80
C LEU A 138 4.52 -4.74 -9.77
N SER A 139 5.12 -5.46 -10.70
CA SER A 139 5.83 -4.91 -11.85
C SER A 139 4.93 -3.96 -12.65
N TYR A 140 5.53 -2.86 -13.08
CA TYR A 140 4.84 -1.81 -13.82
C TYR A 140 5.82 -0.94 -14.61
N ALA A 141 5.52 -0.65 -15.87
CA ALA A 141 6.29 0.27 -16.72
C ALA A 141 7.82 -0.01 -16.74
N GLY A 142 8.21 -1.29 -16.81
CA GLY A 142 9.61 -1.72 -16.83
C GLY A 142 10.29 -1.78 -15.45
N MET A 143 9.59 -1.40 -14.38
CA MET A 143 10.04 -1.62 -13.01
C MET A 143 9.74 -3.06 -12.58
N PRO A 144 10.68 -3.75 -11.91
CA PRO A 144 10.44 -5.10 -11.40
C PRO A 144 9.42 -5.07 -10.26
N ALA A 145 8.85 -6.24 -9.95
CA ALA A 145 8.10 -6.40 -8.70
C ALA A 145 9.01 -6.08 -7.49
N SER A 146 8.44 -5.47 -6.46
CA SER A 146 9.19 -4.99 -5.30
C SER A 146 8.41 -5.15 -4.00
N LEU A 147 9.12 -5.06 -2.89
CA LEU A 147 8.55 -4.82 -1.57
C LEU A 147 8.86 -3.39 -1.15
N HIS A 148 7.93 -2.74 -0.46
CA HIS A 148 8.23 -1.45 0.15
C HIS A 148 7.72 -1.33 1.57
N LEU A 149 8.37 -0.40 2.28
CA LEU A 149 8.11 -0.03 3.65
C LEU A 149 8.04 1.50 3.69
N THR A 150 7.18 2.03 4.56
CA THR A 150 7.21 3.46 4.89
C THR A 150 7.63 3.62 6.35
N LEU A 151 8.77 4.26 6.56
CA LEU A 151 9.32 4.52 7.88
C LEU A 151 8.70 5.80 8.45
N THR A 152 8.49 5.83 9.76
CA THR A 152 7.97 6.99 10.46
C THR A 152 8.88 7.32 11.63
N GLY A 153 8.65 8.47 12.28
CA GLY A 153 9.42 8.87 13.46
C GLY A 153 9.40 7.89 14.65
N VAL A 154 8.56 6.84 14.63
CA VAL A 154 8.52 5.79 15.65
C VAL A 154 9.10 4.46 15.18
N SER A 155 9.57 4.37 13.93
CA SER A 155 10.05 3.11 13.35
C SER A 155 11.43 2.68 13.83
N ALA A 156 12.23 3.60 14.38
CA ALA A 156 13.63 3.36 14.73
C ALA A 156 13.84 2.15 15.65
N SER A 157 12.97 1.96 16.65
CA SER A 157 13.08 0.83 17.60
C SER A 157 12.82 -0.54 16.98
N GLY A 158 12.19 -0.59 15.80
CA GLY A 158 11.88 -1.83 15.09
C GLY A 158 12.88 -2.20 13.98
N VAL A 159 13.83 -1.33 13.65
CA VAL A 159 14.71 -1.51 12.48
C VAL A 159 15.56 -2.77 12.58
N ASP A 160 16.21 -3.02 13.71
CA ASP A 160 17.08 -4.19 13.88
C ASP A 160 16.28 -5.51 13.80
N ALA A 161 15.11 -5.54 14.46
CA ALA A 161 14.22 -6.69 14.42
C ALA A 161 13.67 -6.94 13.00
N LEU A 162 13.34 -5.88 12.27
CA LEU A 162 12.93 -5.95 10.87
C LEU A 162 14.04 -6.54 9.99
N LEU A 163 15.26 -6.01 10.08
CA LEU A 163 16.38 -6.45 9.23
C LEU A 163 16.79 -7.90 9.52
N SER A 164 16.84 -8.27 10.81
CA SER A 164 17.06 -9.67 11.22
C SER A 164 15.98 -10.60 10.67
N THR A 165 14.70 -10.21 10.79
CA THR A 165 13.59 -10.99 10.25
C THR A 165 13.64 -11.09 8.74
N LEU A 166 13.98 -10.00 8.04
CA LEU A 166 14.10 -9.96 6.59
C LEU A 166 15.20 -10.91 6.11
N SER A 167 16.36 -10.91 6.76
CA SER A 167 17.45 -11.86 6.43
C SER A 167 16.99 -13.31 6.57
N VAL A 168 16.29 -13.66 7.66
CA VAL A 168 15.74 -15.01 7.85
C VAL A 168 14.65 -15.34 6.82
N ALA A 169 13.82 -14.36 6.46
CA ALA A 169 12.76 -14.54 5.47
C ALA A 169 13.32 -14.77 4.06
N VAL A 170 14.44 -14.11 3.70
CA VAL A 170 15.14 -14.35 2.43
C VAL A 170 15.67 -15.78 2.36
N GLU A 171 16.34 -16.27 3.41
CA GLU A 171 16.83 -17.66 3.43
C GLU A 171 15.70 -18.69 3.38
N ALA A 172 14.60 -18.43 4.09
CA ALA A 172 13.41 -19.29 4.01
C ALA A 172 12.79 -19.27 2.61
N ALA A 173 12.72 -18.10 1.97
CA ALA A 173 12.23 -17.97 0.60
C ALA A 173 13.12 -18.71 -0.40
N ARG A 174 14.46 -18.66 -0.25
CA ARG A 174 15.39 -19.46 -1.07
C ARG A 174 15.12 -20.96 -0.97
N ALA A 175 14.82 -21.45 0.23
CA ALA A 175 14.55 -22.86 0.46
C ALA A 175 13.22 -23.33 -0.17
N VAL A 176 12.22 -22.44 -0.23
CA VAL A 176 10.92 -22.69 -0.88
C VAL A 176 11.02 -22.54 -2.39
N GLY A 177 11.83 -21.58 -2.87
CA GLY A 177 11.92 -21.21 -4.27
C GLY A 177 10.81 -20.24 -4.70
N PRO A 178 10.89 -19.73 -5.93
CA PRO A 178 9.93 -18.77 -6.43
C PRO A 178 8.55 -19.38 -6.68
N VAL A 179 7.50 -18.56 -6.63
CA VAL A 179 6.15 -18.99 -6.99
C VAL A 179 6.12 -19.48 -8.44
N PRO A 180 5.66 -20.71 -8.71
CA PRO A 180 5.47 -21.19 -10.08
C PRO A 180 4.29 -20.47 -10.74
N THR A 181 4.56 -19.64 -11.76
CA THR A 181 3.53 -18.90 -12.50
C THR A 181 3.27 -19.41 -13.91
N ALA A 182 4.05 -20.40 -14.38
CA ALA A 182 3.99 -20.91 -15.75
C ALA A 182 2.57 -21.39 -16.10
N GLY A 183 1.98 -20.79 -17.15
CA GLY A 183 0.64 -21.11 -17.68
C GLY A 183 -0.54 -20.60 -16.84
N LEU A 184 -0.35 -20.26 -15.56
CA LEU A 184 -1.43 -19.80 -14.68
C LEU A 184 -1.88 -18.37 -15.03
N ALA A 185 -0.94 -17.46 -15.27
CA ALA A 185 -1.26 -16.10 -15.68
C ALA A 185 -1.94 -16.06 -17.06
N GLU A 186 -1.51 -16.92 -18.00
CA GLU A 186 -2.13 -17.04 -19.32
C GLU A 186 -3.56 -17.59 -19.25
N MET A 187 -3.76 -18.66 -18.47
CA MET A 187 -5.09 -19.23 -18.23
C MET A 187 -6.05 -18.20 -17.62
N ILE A 188 -5.59 -17.46 -16.60
CA ILE A 188 -6.39 -16.44 -15.92
C ILE A 188 -6.61 -15.22 -16.82
N GLY A 189 -5.62 -14.83 -17.63
CA GLY A 189 -5.73 -13.75 -18.59
C GLY A 189 -6.72 -14.04 -19.73
N GLY A 190 -6.99 -15.31 -20.03
CA GLY A 190 -8.01 -15.74 -20.98
C GLY A 190 -9.45 -15.71 -20.45
N LEU A 191 -9.65 -15.46 -19.15
CA LEU A 191 -10.98 -15.37 -18.55
C LEU A 191 -11.59 -13.98 -18.76
N ASP A 192 -12.87 -13.94 -19.11
CA ASP A 192 -13.65 -12.71 -19.13
C ASP A 192 -14.34 -12.48 -17.77
N PHE A 193 -13.68 -11.72 -16.89
CA PHE A 193 -14.21 -11.38 -15.57
C PHE A 193 -15.50 -10.53 -15.59
N ALA A 194 -15.86 -9.94 -16.73
CA ALA A 194 -17.13 -9.22 -16.86
C ALA A 194 -18.33 -10.19 -16.93
N THR A 195 -18.13 -11.40 -17.47
CA THR A 195 -19.19 -12.40 -17.66
C THR A 195 -19.25 -13.46 -16.57
N LEU A 196 -18.17 -13.64 -15.80
CA LEU A 196 -18.13 -14.52 -14.64
C LEU A 196 -19.03 -14.00 -13.52
N ASP A 197 -19.93 -14.83 -13.00
CA ASP A 197 -20.68 -14.51 -11.78
C ASP A 197 -19.85 -14.75 -10.51
N ASP A 198 -20.33 -14.23 -9.38
CA ASP A 198 -19.59 -14.26 -8.12
C ASP A 198 -19.44 -15.69 -7.56
N ALA A 199 -20.40 -16.59 -7.82
CA ALA A 199 -20.36 -17.98 -7.38
C ALA A 199 -19.30 -18.79 -8.16
N THR A 200 -19.27 -18.64 -9.47
CA THR A 200 -18.25 -19.25 -10.34
C THR A 200 -16.88 -18.70 -9.98
N PHE A 201 -16.76 -17.39 -9.81
CA PHE A 201 -15.51 -16.76 -9.39
C PHE A 201 -15.01 -17.30 -8.03
N ALA A 202 -15.88 -17.38 -7.03
CA ALA A 202 -15.55 -17.94 -5.71
C ALA A 202 -15.02 -19.37 -5.80
N SER A 203 -15.59 -20.20 -6.67
CA SER A 203 -15.16 -21.59 -6.87
C SER A 203 -13.74 -21.72 -7.43
N LEU A 204 -13.22 -20.67 -8.08
CA LEU A 204 -11.88 -20.63 -8.69
C LEU A 204 -10.80 -20.16 -7.71
N LEU A 205 -11.17 -19.47 -6.61
CA LEU A 205 -10.22 -18.90 -5.66
C LEU A 205 -9.26 -19.92 -5.02
N PRO A 206 -9.70 -21.13 -4.62
CA PRO A 206 -8.78 -22.14 -4.07
C PRO A 206 -7.68 -22.57 -5.07
N ALA A 207 -7.96 -22.51 -6.38
CA ALA A 207 -6.99 -22.89 -7.41
C ALA A 207 -5.77 -21.95 -7.47
N VAL A 208 -5.91 -20.73 -6.97
CA VAL A 208 -4.82 -19.72 -6.86
C VAL A 208 -4.32 -19.54 -5.42
N GLY A 209 -4.68 -20.48 -4.53
CA GLY A 209 -4.24 -20.47 -3.14
C GLY A 209 -4.97 -19.48 -2.23
N VAL A 210 -6.07 -18.87 -2.70
CA VAL A 210 -6.91 -18.02 -1.85
C VAL A 210 -7.80 -18.92 -1.01
N SER A 211 -7.60 -18.86 0.31
CA SER A 211 -8.42 -19.54 1.30
C SER A 211 -8.82 -18.56 2.40
N PHE A 212 -10.10 -18.59 2.78
CA PHE A 212 -10.67 -17.79 3.87
C PHE A 212 -10.68 -18.55 5.21
N ALA A 213 -10.01 -19.71 5.28
CA ALA A 213 -9.86 -20.46 6.53
C ALA A 213 -9.08 -19.66 7.60
N ALA A 214 -9.26 -20.02 8.87
CA ALA A 214 -8.65 -19.33 10.00
C ALA A 214 -7.11 -19.30 9.89
N GLY A 215 -6.53 -18.09 9.88
CA GLY A 215 -5.09 -17.86 9.79
C GLY A 215 -4.76 -16.62 8.99
N THR A 216 -3.48 -16.26 8.92
CA THR A 216 -3.01 -15.21 8.02
C THR A 216 -2.80 -15.83 6.63
N PRO A 217 -3.58 -15.45 5.60
CA PRO A 217 -3.44 -16.05 4.28
C PRO A 217 -2.07 -15.72 3.69
N ARG A 218 -1.49 -16.71 3.02
CA ARG A 218 -0.32 -16.53 2.14
C ARG A 218 -0.77 -15.89 0.84
N MET A 219 -0.04 -14.88 0.39
CA MET A 219 -0.41 -14.05 -0.77
C MET A 219 0.59 -14.17 -1.91
N ALA A 220 1.65 -14.96 -1.77
CA ALA A 220 2.69 -15.07 -2.81
C ALA A 220 2.10 -15.50 -4.17
N ALA A 221 1.31 -16.58 -4.19
CA ALA A 221 0.64 -17.08 -5.39
C ALA A 221 -0.27 -16.03 -6.04
N VAL A 222 -1.08 -15.35 -5.23
CA VAL A 222 -2.01 -14.32 -5.68
C VAL A 222 -1.27 -13.14 -6.30
N ASN A 223 -0.22 -12.64 -5.63
CA ASN A 223 0.56 -11.53 -6.13
C ASN A 223 1.31 -11.90 -7.41
N ALA A 224 1.87 -13.10 -7.51
CA ALA A 224 2.58 -13.56 -8.70
C ALA A 224 1.65 -13.71 -9.92
N VAL A 225 0.42 -14.20 -9.70
CA VAL A 225 -0.63 -14.22 -10.74
C VAL A 225 -0.98 -12.81 -11.17
N LEU A 226 -1.27 -11.91 -10.23
CA LEU A 226 -1.60 -10.52 -10.54
C LEU A 226 -0.45 -9.85 -11.31
N ASP A 227 0.79 -10.11 -10.92
CA ASP A 227 1.97 -9.56 -11.56
C ASP A 227 2.11 -10.01 -13.03
N GLY A 228 1.76 -11.25 -13.34
CA GLY A 228 1.78 -11.78 -14.70
C GLY A 228 0.68 -11.24 -15.62
N LEU A 229 -0.34 -10.55 -15.09
CA LEU A 229 -1.46 -10.02 -15.87
C LEU A 229 -1.22 -8.58 -16.34
N PRO A 230 -1.79 -8.15 -17.48
CA PRO A 230 -1.87 -6.74 -17.84
C PRO A 230 -2.67 -5.91 -16.81
N PRO A 231 -2.39 -4.60 -16.61
CA PRO A 231 -3.07 -3.77 -15.63
C PRO A 231 -4.61 -3.81 -15.70
N ALA A 232 -5.20 -3.72 -16.89
CA ALA A 232 -6.65 -3.78 -17.07
C ALA A 232 -7.25 -5.13 -16.60
N SER A 233 -6.55 -6.24 -16.82
CA SER A 233 -6.96 -7.57 -16.34
C SER A 233 -6.85 -7.66 -14.81
N ARG A 234 -5.80 -7.07 -14.21
CA ARG A 234 -5.66 -6.97 -12.74
C ARG A 234 -6.84 -6.22 -12.13
N GLU A 235 -7.21 -5.08 -12.71
CA GLU A 235 -8.32 -4.24 -12.24
C GLU A 235 -9.67 -4.98 -12.30
N ALA A 236 -9.95 -5.66 -13.42
CA ALA A 236 -11.16 -6.46 -13.59
C ALA A 236 -11.24 -7.61 -12.59
N LEU A 237 -10.14 -8.36 -12.41
CA LEU A 237 -10.03 -9.43 -11.44
C LEU A 237 -10.25 -8.93 -9.99
N LEU A 238 -9.61 -7.82 -9.61
CA LEU A 238 -9.74 -7.25 -8.26
C LEU A 238 -11.14 -6.72 -7.98
N THR A 239 -11.80 -6.13 -8.98
CA THR A 239 -13.18 -5.65 -8.83
C THR A 239 -14.16 -6.83 -8.74
N ARG A 240 -13.93 -7.90 -9.50
CA ARG A 240 -14.71 -9.15 -9.37
C ARG A 240 -14.53 -9.77 -7.99
N PHE A 241 -13.31 -9.83 -7.47
CA PHE A 241 -13.04 -10.28 -6.11
C PHE A 241 -13.78 -9.44 -5.07
N LEU A 242 -13.78 -8.12 -5.22
CA LEU A 242 -14.51 -7.22 -4.32
C LEU A 242 -16.02 -7.48 -4.37
N SER A 243 -16.59 -7.69 -5.56
CA SER A 243 -18.00 -8.09 -5.72
C SER A 243 -18.30 -9.36 -4.94
N ALA A 244 -17.51 -10.41 -5.17
CA ALA A 244 -17.68 -11.70 -4.51
C ALA A 244 -17.56 -11.61 -2.99
N LEU A 245 -16.66 -10.75 -2.47
CA LEU A 245 -16.45 -10.53 -1.03
C LEU A 245 -17.68 -9.96 -0.33
N TYR A 246 -18.48 -9.16 -1.03
CA TYR A 246 -19.74 -8.61 -0.53
C TYR A 246 -20.97 -9.40 -1.01
N SER A 247 -20.75 -10.62 -1.50
CA SER A 247 -21.80 -11.53 -1.93
C SER A 247 -21.90 -12.73 -0.99
N PRO A 248 -23.02 -13.47 -1.00
CA PRO A 248 -23.13 -14.74 -0.28
C PRO A 248 -22.18 -15.86 -0.77
N ALA A 249 -21.46 -15.65 -1.89
CA ALA A 249 -20.62 -16.68 -2.49
C ALA A 249 -19.33 -16.98 -1.69
N LEU A 250 -18.91 -16.06 -0.80
CA LEU A 250 -17.69 -16.19 0.02
C LEU A 250 -17.94 -16.30 1.53
N THR A 251 -19.22 -16.38 1.93
CA THR A 251 -19.66 -16.50 3.34
C THR A 251 -20.15 -17.90 3.66
#